data_AF-A0A6J6VG89-F1
#
_entry.id   AF-A0A6J6VG89-F1
#
_cell.length_a   1.000
_cell.length_b   1.000
_cell.length_c   1.000
_cell.angle_alpha   90.00
_cell.angle_beta   90.00
_cell.angle_gamma   90.00
#
_symmetry.space_group_name_H-M   'P 1'
#
loop_
_entity.id
_entity.type
_entity.pdbx_description
1 polymer ?
#
loop_
_entity_poly.entity_id
_entity_poly.type
_entity_poly.pdbx_seq_one_letter_code
_entity_poly.pdbx_strand_id
1 'polypeptide(L)'
;MIETWMQKYFDWPCTLTHGDFRLDNMFFHDDGTMTLIDWQLSMRSPSTTDLVYFLGTNMKTEMRRSMQEELIHRYCDKMRAGGVPDQWADYDTIMQGYAEGVLFYCTSFAASILSLDTANERGAALMDSLVRRAFSAADDLDAGIRLGL
;
A
#
# COMPACT_ATOMS: atom_id res chain seq x y z
N MET A 1 -17.91 -16.32 8.18
CA MET A 1 -16.70 -16.17 7.36
C MET A 1 -16.50 -14.73 6.93
N ILE A 2 -17.40 -14.12 6.12
CA ILE A 2 -17.29 -12.70 5.75
C ILE A 2 -17.66 -11.72 6.88
N GLU A 3 -18.70 -12.02 7.66
CA GLU A 3 -19.14 -11.16 8.78
C GLU A 3 -18.07 -11.02 9.85
N THR A 4 -17.42 -12.14 10.22
CA THR A 4 -16.29 -12.16 11.17
C THR A 4 -15.11 -11.33 10.67
N TRP A 5 -14.82 -11.41 9.37
CA TRP A 5 -13.78 -10.59 8.74
C TRP A 5 -14.19 -9.11 8.79
N MET A 6 -15.38 -8.75 8.32
CA MET A 6 -15.90 -7.38 8.37
C MET A 6 -15.86 -6.78 9.78
N GLN A 7 -16.22 -7.57 10.79
CA GLN A 7 -16.23 -7.13 12.18
C GLN A 7 -14.82 -6.91 12.74
N LYS A 8 -13.84 -7.72 12.33
CA LYS A 8 -12.42 -7.52 12.65
C LYS A 8 -11.90 -6.18 12.10
N TYR A 9 -12.31 -5.79 10.89
CA TYR A 9 -11.87 -4.54 10.26
C TYR A 9 -12.76 -3.34 10.54
N PHE A 10 -13.91 -3.54 11.22
CA PHE A 10 -14.80 -2.44 11.57
C PHE A 10 -14.10 -1.40 12.45
N ASP A 11 -13.28 -1.87 13.40
CA ASP A 11 -12.52 -1.03 14.31
C ASP A 11 -11.14 -0.65 13.76
N TRP A 12 -10.77 -1.10 12.55
CA TRP A 12 -9.46 -0.76 11.98
C TRP A 12 -9.33 0.76 11.83
N PRO A 13 -8.22 1.35 12.29
CA PRO A 13 -8.03 2.79 12.23
C PRO A 13 -8.00 3.25 10.78
N CYS A 14 -9.05 3.97 10.40
CA CYS A 14 -9.12 4.65 9.12
C CYS A 14 -8.63 6.10 9.28
N THR A 15 -7.84 6.54 8.32
CA THR A 15 -7.35 7.93 8.22
C THR A 15 -7.66 8.48 6.83
N LEU A 16 -7.40 9.78 6.63
CA LEU A 16 -7.34 10.33 5.28
C LEU A 16 -6.07 9.80 4.60
N THR A 17 -6.25 9.12 3.48
CA THR A 17 -5.17 8.61 2.64
C THR A 17 -5.16 9.34 1.31
N HIS A 18 -3.99 9.40 0.70
CA HIS A 18 -3.80 10.03 -0.60
C HIS A 18 -4.50 9.24 -1.71
N GLY A 19 -4.41 7.90 -1.66
CA GLY A 19 -5.06 6.99 -2.61
C GLY A 19 -4.26 6.74 -3.90
N ASP A 20 -3.41 7.69 -4.31
CA ASP A 20 -2.42 7.53 -5.40
C ASP A 20 -1.00 7.91 -4.95
N PHE A 21 -0.50 7.28 -3.88
CA PHE A 21 0.75 7.69 -3.20
C PHE A 21 2.01 7.24 -3.97
N ARG A 22 2.22 7.82 -5.16
CA ARG A 22 3.30 7.49 -6.10
C ARG A 22 4.38 8.56 -6.23
N LEU A 23 5.56 8.13 -6.65
CA LEU A 23 6.73 9.01 -6.81
C LEU A 23 6.49 10.16 -7.79
N ASP A 24 5.73 9.96 -8.87
CA ASP A 24 5.39 11.04 -9.82
C ASP A 24 4.58 12.18 -9.17
N ASN A 25 3.90 11.91 -8.04
CA ASN A 25 3.12 12.90 -7.29
C ASN A 25 3.94 13.56 -6.16
N MET A 26 5.22 13.18 -6.00
CA MET A 26 6.10 13.65 -4.92
C MET A 26 7.18 14.58 -5.46
N PHE A 27 7.24 15.80 -4.91
CA PHE A 27 8.29 16.78 -5.19
C PHE A 27 9.18 16.93 -3.96
N PHE A 28 10.46 16.66 -4.12
CA PHE A 28 11.46 16.76 -3.05
C PHE A 28 12.22 18.08 -3.17
N HIS A 29 12.37 18.78 -2.05
CA HIS A 29 13.08 20.06 -1.95
C HIS A 29 14.48 19.86 -1.36
N ASP A 30 15.39 20.80 -1.62
CA ASP A 30 16.79 20.74 -1.15
C ASP A 30 16.92 20.74 0.39
N ASP A 31 15.91 21.27 1.09
CA ASP A 31 15.84 21.30 2.55
C ASP A 31 15.34 19.97 3.17
N GLY A 32 15.09 18.96 2.34
CA GLY A 32 14.61 17.64 2.74
C GLY A 32 13.10 17.58 2.99
N THR A 33 12.35 18.65 2.74
CA THR A 33 10.89 18.62 2.76
C THR A 33 10.34 18.02 1.45
N MET A 34 9.07 17.62 1.48
CA MET A 34 8.39 17.03 0.34
C MET A 34 7.01 17.67 0.17
N THR A 35 6.62 17.95 -1.07
CA THR A 35 5.26 18.32 -1.45
C THR A 35 4.59 17.16 -2.18
N LEU A 36 3.36 16.84 -1.77
CA LEU A 36 2.52 15.83 -2.41
C LEU A 36 1.37 16.52 -3.15
N ILE A 37 1.20 16.19 -4.42
CA ILE A 37 0.13 16.72 -5.28
C ILE A 37 -0.85 15.62 -5.67
N ASP A 38 -1.93 16.01 -6.36
CA ASP A 38 -2.89 15.09 -6.98
C ASP A 38 -3.69 14.23 -5.98
N TRP A 39 -4.41 14.93 -5.10
CA TRP A 39 -5.28 14.36 -4.07
C TRP A 39 -6.65 13.91 -4.62
N GLN A 40 -6.77 13.66 -5.92
CA GLN A 40 -8.08 13.35 -6.55
C GLN A 40 -8.66 11.99 -6.13
N LEU A 41 -7.80 11.05 -5.68
CA LEU A 41 -8.20 9.73 -5.19
C LEU A 41 -8.23 9.65 -3.65
N SER A 42 -8.12 10.78 -2.96
CA SER A 42 -8.04 10.78 -1.51
C SER A 42 -9.35 10.33 -0.87
N MET A 43 -9.24 9.50 0.16
CA MET A 43 -10.38 8.83 0.77
C MET A 43 -10.14 8.52 2.24
N ARG A 44 -11.20 8.16 2.96
CA ARG A 44 -11.09 7.56 4.28
C ARG A 44 -10.88 6.06 4.13
N SER A 45 -9.69 5.57 4.41
CA SER A 45 -9.33 4.14 4.26
C SER A 45 -8.40 3.67 5.38
N PRO A 46 -8.09 2.36 5.47
CA PRO A 46 -7.12 1.85 6.43
C PRO A 46 -5.81 2.64 6.41
N SER A 47 -5.21 2.86 7.59
CA SER A 47 -3.94 3.58 7.72
C SER A 47 -2.81 3.04 6.83
N THR A 48 -2.85 1.75 6.49
CA THR A 48 -1.84 1.10 5.65
C THR A 48 -2.01 1.37 4.15
N THR A 49 -3.10 1.97 3.67
CA THR A 49 -3.38 2.07 2.22
C THR A 49 -2.25 2.71 1.42
N ASP A 50 -1.76 3.89 1.84
CA ASP A 50 -0.67 4.57 1.12
C ASP A 50 0.67 3.83 1.26
N LEU A 51 0.93 3.17 2.40
CA LEU A 51 2.10 2.32 2.61
C LEU A 51 2.08 1.12 1.65
N VAL A 52 0.92 0.48 1.52
CA VAL A 52 0.70 -0.66 0.62
C VAL A 52 0.95 -0.24 -0.81
N TYR A 53 0.36 0.88 -1.24
CA TYR A 53 0.55 1.39 -2.59
C TYR A 53 2.03 1.68 -2.84
N PHE A 54 2.69 2.38 -1.91
CA PHE A 54 4.10 2.74 -2.05
C PHE A 54 5.02 1.52 -2.17
N LEU A 55 4.98 0.61 -1.20
CA LEU A 55 5.86 -0.54 -1.17
C LEU A 55 5.47 -1.55 -2.27
N GLY A 56 4.19 -1.87 -2.37
CA GLY A 56 3.67 -2.94 -3.22
C GLY A 56 3.68 -2.62 -4.71
N THR A 57 3.61 -1.34 -5.12
CA THR A 57 3.40 -0.99 -6.53
C THR A 57 4.46 -0.01 -7.07
N ASN A 58 4.98 0.91 -6.26
CA ASN A 58 5.92 1.92 -6.74
C ASN A 58 7.38 1.48 -6.69
N MET A 59 7.78 0.72 -5.66
CA MET A 59 9.16 0.26 -5.53
C MET A 59 9.49 -0.84 -6.54
N LYS A 60 10.72 -0.82 -7.06
CA LYS A 60 11.27 -1.98 -7.79
C LYS A 60 11.31 -3.18 -6.83
N THR A 61 10.98 -4.36 -7.33
CA THR A 61 10.85 -5.59 -6.52
C THR A 61 12.07 -5.86 -5.67
N GLU A 62 13.27 -5.74 -6.23
CA GLU A 62 14.53 -5.99 -5.53
C GLU A 62 14.75 -4.97 -4.40
N MET A 63 14.44 -3.71 -4.65
CA MET A 63 14.56 -2.64 -3.67
C MET A 63 13.56 -2.84 -2.52
N ARG A 64 12.30 -3.19 -2.83
CA ARG A 64 11.31 -3.55 -1.80
C ARG A 64 11.84 -4.70 -0.95
N ARG A 65 12.27 -5.82 -1.55
CA ARG A 65 12.80 -6.97 -0.80
C ARG A 65 13.92 -6.60 0.16
N SER A 66 14.81 -5.67 -0.24
CA SER A 66 15.92 -5.24 0.61
C SER A 66 15.54 -4.24 1.72
N MET A 67 14.43 -3.50 1.58
CA MET A 67 14.11 -2.37 2.46
C MET A 67 12.76 -2.49 3.18
N GLN A 68 11.91 -3.45 2.81
CA GLN A 68 10.53 -3.54 3.29
C GLN A 68 10.45 -3.61 4.81
N GLU A 69 11.27 -4.45 5.44
CA GLU A 69 11.28 -4.62 6.89
C GLU A 69 11.66 -3.31 7.61
N GLU A 70 12.75 -2.67 7.18
CA GLU A 70 13.18 -1.37 7.71
C GLU A 70 12.11 -0.28 7.54
N LEU A 71 11.49 -0.20 6.35
CA LEU A 71 10.47 0.80 6.05
C LEU A 71 9.19 0.59 6.87
N ILE A 72 8.79 -0.66 7.11
CA ILE A 72 7.64 -0.98 7.96
C ILE A 72 7.94 -0.62 9.42
N HIS A 73 9.13 -0.95 9.94
CA HIS A 73 9.53 -0.52 11.28
C HIS A 73 9.52 1.00 11.41
N ARG A 74 10.06 1.71 10.41
CA ARG A 74 10.05 3.18 10.38
C ARG A 74 8.63 3.74 10.38
N TYR A 75 7.71 3.12 9.64
CA TYR A 75 6.30 3.49 9.64
C TYR A 75 5.67 3.32 11.03
N CYS A 76 5.89 2.16 11.67
CA CYS A 76 5.46 1.87 13.03
C CYS A 76 5.97 2.92 14.04
N ASP A 77 7.27 3.22 14.00
CA ASP A 77 7.90 4.18 14.92
C ASP A 77 7.35 5.60 14.74
N LYS A 78 7.07 6.01 13.50
CA LYS A 78 6.47 7.32 13.23
C LYS A 78 5.03 7.42 13.71
N MET A 79 4.24 6.36 13.57
CA MET A 79 2.88 6.32 14.13
C MET A 79 2.91 6.41 15.67
N ARG A 80 3.78 5.64 16.33
CA ARG A 80 3.95 5.71 17.79
C ARG A 80 4.37 7.09 18.25
N ALA A 81 5.35 7.70 17.58
CA ALA A 81 5.78 9.07 17.87
C ALA A 81 4.66 10.10 17.67
N GLY A 82 3.72 9.82 16.76
CA GLY A 82 2.49 10.60 16.55
C GLY A 82 1.36 10.34 17.55
N GLY A 83 1.56 9.44 18.53
CA GLY A 83 0.58 9.13 19.57
C GLY A 83 -0.45 8.06 19.18
N VAL A 84 -0.23 7.32 18.09
CA VAL A 84 -1.09 6.18 17.73
C VAL A 84 -0.89 5.06 18.76
N PRO A 85 -1.98 4.47 19.32
CA PRO A 85 -1.88 3.35 20.25
C PRO A 85 -1.12 2.15 19.67
N ASP A 86 -0.34 1.47 20.50
CA ASP A 86 0.57 0.39 20.06
C ASP A 86 -0.17 -0.76 19.35
N GLN A 87 -1.38 -1.10 19.78
CA GLN A 87 -2.26 -2.11 19.13
C GLN A 87 -2.58 -1.81 17.65
N TRP A 88 -2.33 -0.59 17.18
CA TRP A 88 -2.54 -0.14 15.81
C TRP A 88 -1.23 0.25 15.11
N ALA A 89 -0.12 0.24 15.85
CA ALA A 89 1.18 0.67 15.40
C ALA A 89 2.28 -0.39 15.56
N ASP A 90 1.92 -1.59 16.04
CA ASP A 90 2.84 -2.71 16.11
C ASP A 90 3.09 -3.32 14.73
N TYR A 91 4.23 -4.00 14.64
CA TYR A 91 4.73 -4.56 13.39
C TYR A 91 3.78 -5.61 12.81
N ASP A 92 3.24 -6.51 13.64
CA ASP A 92 2.42 -7.62 13.17
C ASP A 92 1.09 -7.11 12.62
N THR A 93 0.49 -6.12 13.29
CA THR A 93 -0.70 -5.43 12.81
C THR A 93 -0.43 -4.73 11.48
N ILE A 94 0.64 -3.94 11.37
CA ILE A 94 0.96 -3.26 10.10
C ILE A 94 1.31 -4.24 8.98
N MET A 95 2.03 -5.30 9.28
CA MET A 95 2.38 -6.34 8.31
C MET A 95 1.14 -7.11 7.83
N GLN A 96 0.19 -7.38 8.72
CA GLN A 96 -1.10 -7.98 8.37
C GLN A 96 -1.88 -7.06 7.42
N GLY A 97 -2.04 -5.79 7.78
CA GLY A 97 -2.71 -4.80 6.92
C GLY A 97 -1.98 -4.56 5.60
N TYR A 98 -0.65 -4.71 5.59
CA TYR A 98 0.14 -4.65 4.37
C TYR A 98 -0.15 -5.83 3.44
N ALA A 99 -0.11 -7.06 3.94
CA ALA A 99 -0.40 -8.26 3.16
C ALA A 99 -1.82 -8.28 2.57
N GLU A 100 -2.81 -7.87 3.36
CA GLU A 100 -4.20 -7.74 2.92
C GLU A 100 -4.38 -6.66 1.85
N GLY A 101 -3.76 -5.50 2.08
CA GLY A 101 -3.78 -4.41 1.12
C GLY A 101 -3.16 -4.82 -0.21
N VAL A 102 -2.06 -5.57 -0.20
CA VAL A 102 -1.43 -6.06 -1.43
C VAL A 102 -2.40 -6.93 -2.24
N LEU A 103 -3.13 -7.85 -1.60
CA LEU A 103 -4.13 -8.68 -2.27
C LEU A 103 -5.33 -7.87 -2.79
N PHE A 104 -5.74 -6.85 -2.04
CA PHE A 104 -6.74 -5.89 -2.52
C PHE A 104 -6.26 -5.23 -3.82
N TYR A 105 -5.04 -4.69 -3.88
CA TYR A 105 -4.52 -4.07 -5.10
C TYR A 105 -4.30 -5.06 -6.25
N CYS A 106 -3.90 -6.30 -5.99
CA CYS A 106 -3.88 -7.35 -7.02
C CYS A 106 -5.27 -7.50 -7.68
N THR A 107 -6.33 -7.49 -6.87
CA THR A 107 -7.72 -7.61 -7.33
C THR A 107 -8.19 -6.34 -8.03
N SER A 108 -7.92 -5.17 -7.46
CA SER A 108 -8.30 -3.87 -8.03
C SER A 108 -7.62 -3.62 -9.38
N PHE A 109 -6.32 -3.95 -9.51
CA PHE A 109 -5.63 -3.84 -10.79
C PHE A 109 -6.14 -4.84 -11.82
N ALA A 110 -6.46 -6.08 -11.42
CA ALA A 110 -7.07 -7.05 -12.34
C ALA A 110 -8.41 -6.56 -12.91
N ALA A 111 -9.28 -5.97 -12.08
CA ALA A 111 -10.53 -5.36 -12.54
C ALA A 111 -10.28 -4.14 -13.44
N SER A 112 -9.24 -3.37 -13.13
CA SER A 112 -8.82 -2.20 -13.88
C SER A 112 -8.30 -2.55 -15.28
N ILE A 113 -7.52 -3.62 -15.44
CA ILE A 113 -7.01 -4.10 -16.74
C ILE A 113 -8.14 -4.39 -17.73
N LEU A 114 -9.30 -4.84 -17.27
CA LEU A 114 -10.45 -5.16 -18.13
C LEU A 114 -11.15 -3.92 -18.70
N SER A 115 -10.93 -2.74 -18.12
CA SER A 115 -11.71 -1.53 -18.42
C SER A 115 -10.88 -0.29 -18.71
N LEU A 116 -9.58 -0.27 -18.35
CA LEU A 116 -8.70 0.87 -18.60
C LEU A 116 -8.22 0.92 -20.04
N ASP A 117 -8.53 2.03 -20.70
CA ASP A 117 -7.74 2.51 -21.82
C ASP A 117 -6.44 3.11 -21.28
N THR A 118 -5.32 2.46 -21.58
CA THR A 118 -3.99 2.92 -21.16
C THR A 118 -3.56 4.25 -21.78
N ALA A 119 -4.36 4.79 -22.72
CA ALA A 119 -4.18 6.04 -23.47
C ALA A 119 -2.93 6.12 -24.37
N ASN A 120 -1.79 5.53 -23.95
CA ASN A 120 -0.54 5.45 -24.71
C ASN A 120 0.39 4.34 -24.16
N GLU A 121 1.52 4.11 -24.85
CA GLU A 121 2.53 3.10 -24.49
C GLU A 121 3.10 3.29 -23.08
N ARG A 122 3.28 4.54 -22.62
CA ARG A 122 3.77 4.83 -21.27
C ARG A 122 2.76 4.39 -20.21
N GLY A 123 1.47 4.66 -20.43
CA GLY A 123 0.39 4.21 -19.55
C GLY A 123 0.32 2.69 -19.48
N ALA A 124 0.49 1.99 -20.61
CA ALA A 124 0.51 0.54 -20.66
C ALA A 124 1.70 -0.05 -19.89
N ALA A 125 2.91 0.51 -20.07
CA ALA A 125 4.12 0.07 -19.37
C ALA A 125 4.03 0.30 -17.85
N LEU A 126 3.39 1.40 -17.44
CA LEU A 126 3.13 1.68 -16.03
C LEU A 126 2.20 0.62 -15.43
N MET A 127 1.06 0.33 -16.09
CA MET A 127 0.12 -0.68 -15.61
C MET A 127 0.75 -2.07 -15.50
N ASP A 128 1.52 -2.49 -16.51
CA ASP A 128 2.27 -3.76 -16.45
C ASP A 128 3.22 -3.79 -15.24
N SER A 129 3.95 -2.69 -14.99
CA SER A 129 4.85 -2.58 -13.84
C SER A 129 4.11 -2.66 -12.50
N LEU A 130 3.00 -1.94 -12.34
CA LEU A 130 2.20 -1.92 -11.11
C LEU A 130 1.66 -3.33 -10.79
N VAL A 131 1.11 -4.00 -11.80
CA VAL A 131 0.58 -5.36 -11.67
C VAL A 131 1.68 -6.33 -11.28
N ARG A 132 2.79 -6.37 -12.03
CA ARG A 132 3.89 -7.30 -11.74
C ARG A 132 4.45 -7.12 -10.33
N ARG A 133 4.60 -5.88 -9.88
CA ARG A 133 5.12 -5.58 -8.54
C ARG A 133 4.13 -5.98 -7.44
N ALA A 134 2.84 -5.69 -7.62
CA ALA A 134 1.81 -6.09 -6.66
C ALA A 134 1.76 -7.61 -6.49
N PHE A 135 1.75 -8.36 -7.60
CA PHE A 135 1.76 -9.83 -7.55
C PHE A 135 3.09 -10.38 -6.98
N SER A 136 4.24 -9.78 -7.29
CA SER A 136 5.52 -10.17 -6.68
C SER A 136 5.53 -9.91 -5.16
N ALA A 137 4.89 -8.84 -4.70
CA ALA A 137 4.74 -8.57 -3.28
C ALA A 137 3.81 -9.58 -2.60
N ALA A 138 2.71 -9.95 -3.26
CA ALA A 138 1.79 -10.96 -2.74
C ALA A 138 2.48 -12.33 -2.56
N ASP A 139 3.30 -12.72 -3.54
CA ASP A 139 4.08 -13.96 -3.54
C ASP A 139 5.14 -13.95 -2.43
N ASP A 140 5.97 -12.90 -2.35
CA ASP A 140 7.00 -12.76 -1.32
C ASP A 140 6.46 -12.75 0.11
N LEU A 141 5.21 -12.33 0.29
CA LEU A 141 4.54 -12.30 1.58
C LEU A 141 3.86 -13.63 1.93
N ASP A 142 3.81 -14.60 1.02
CA ASP A 142 2.90 -15.76 1.12
C ASP A 142 1.48 -15.29 1.50
N ALA A 143 1.02 -14.20 0.87
CA ALA A 143 -0.13 -13.44 1.38
C ALA A 143 -1.40 -14.29 1.47
N GLY A 144 -1.61 -15.24 0.56
CA GLY A 144 -2.72 -16.20 0.65
C GLY A 144 -2.65 -17.04 1.92
N ILE A 145 -1.49 -17.67 2.17
CA ILE A 145 -1.26 -18.52 3.35
C ILE A 145 -1.43 -17.70 4.65
N ARG A 146 -0.88 -16.49 4.70
CA ARG A 146 -1.02 -15.59 5.86
C ARG A 146 -2.47 -15.24 6.19
N LEU A 147 -3.34 -15.23 5.19
CA LEU A 147 -4.78 -14.98 5.38
C LEU A 147 -5.61 -16.25 5.53
N GLY A 148 -4.98 -17.42 5.50
CA GLY A 148 -5.67 -18.71 5.55
C GLY A 148 -6.49 -19.01 4.29
N LEU A 149 -6.07 -18.46 3.14
CA LEU A 149 -6.60 -18.74 1.79
C LEU A 149 -5.86 -19.92 1.13
#